data_AF-A0A7Y4X7N6-F1
#
_entry.id   AF-A0A7Y4X7N6-F1
#
_cell.length_a   1.000
_cell.length_b   1.000
_cell.length_c   1.000
_cell.angle_alpha   90.00
_cell.angle_beta   90.00
_cell.angle_gamma   90.00
#
_symmetry.space_group_name_H-M   'P 1'
#
loop_
_entity.id
_entity.type
_entity.pdbx_description
1 polymer ?
#
loop_
_entity_poly.entity_id
_entity_poly.type
_entity_poly.pdbx_seq_one_letter_code
_entity_poly.pdbx_strand_id
1 'polypeptide(L)'
;MACAAAPQPEVILYPQKGTAIRVSVEIADTHEKRSLGLMYRRELPESRGMLFLFPRQEPQSFWMKNTPLPLDIIFIDTSLTIVSIARNTTPYSEKPLPSAKPAQFVLEVNGGFCQRHGIAVGDRVELPRR
;
A
#
# COMPACT_ATOMS: atom_id res chain seq x y z
N MET A 1 -25.89 -9.92 19.64
CA MET A 1 -24.93 -8.88 20.11
C MET A 1 -23.82 -8.79 19.09
N ALA A 2 -23.75 -7.70 18.33
CA ALA A 2 -22.63 -7.46 17.42
C ALA A 2 -21.43 -7.05 18.26
N CYS A 3 -20.37 -7.87 18.24
CA CYS A 3 -19.06 -7.46 18.74
C CYS A 3 -18.59 -6.33 17.81
N ALA A 4 -18.48 -5.10 18.32
CA ALA A 4 -17.86 -4.02 17.56
C ALA A 4 -16.40 -4.43 17.34
N ALA A 5 -16.04 -4.78 16.10
CA ALA A 5 -14.66 -5.06 15.74
C ALA A 5 -13.80 -3.86 16.16
N ALA A 6 -12.65 -4.11 16.78
CA ALA A 6 -11.70 -3.06 17.10
C ALA A 6 -11.41 -2.22 15.83
N PRO A 7 -11.29 -0.88 15.95
CA PRO A 7 -11.00 -0.05 14.80
C PRO A 7 -9.70 -0.51 14.15
N GLN A 8 -9.77 -0.90 12.87
CA GLN A 8 -8.59 -1.26 12.10
C GLN A 8 -7.78 0.01 11.79
N PRO A 9 -6.44 -0.05 11.76
CA PRO A 9 -5.64 1.11 11.40
C PRO A 9 -5.99 1.57 9.98
N GLU A 10 -6.07 2.88 9.76
CA GLU A 10 -6.44 3.48 8.48
C GLU A 10 -5.31 4.33 7.92
N VAL A 11 -5.05 4.19 6.61
CA VAL A 11 -4.29 5.15 5.82
C VAL A 11 -5.27 6.05 5.09
N ILE A 12 -5.01 7.36 5.09
CA ILE A 12 -5.80 8.33 4.34
C ILE A 12 -4.96 8.89 3.20
N LEU A 13 -5.48 8.82 1.98
CA LEU A 13 -4.86 9.38 0.78
C LEU A 13 -5.59 10.66 0.39
N TYR A 14 -4.83 11.72 0.12
CA TYR A 14 -5.37 13.03 -0.27
C TYR A 14 -5.03 13.32 -1.73
N PRO A 15 -5.88 12.89 -2.69
CA PRO A 15 -5.69 13.26 -4.08
C PRO A 15 -5.79 14.77 -4.27
N GLN A 16 -5.02 15.33 -5.21
CA GLN A 16 -5.11 16.76 -5.55
C GLN A 16 -6.52 17.20 -5.99
N LYS A 17 -7.33 16.26 -6.50
CA LYS A 17 -8.71 16.48 -6.92
C LYS A 17 -9.60 15.41 -6.32
N GLY A 18 -10.73 15.80 -5.74
CA GLY A 18 -11.71 14.89 -5.16
C GLY A 18 -11.63 14.83 -3.63
N THR A 19 -12.26 13.81 -3.06
CA THR A 19 -12.35 13.60 -1.62
C THR A 19 -11.22 12.70 -1.12
N ALA A 20 -10.84 12.87 0.15
CA ALA A 20 -9.90 11.98 0.80
C ALA A 20 -10.40 10.53 0.78
N ILE A 21 -9.50 9.58 0.55
CA ILE A 21 -9.80 8.14 0.44
C ILE A 21 -9.21 7.41 1.63
N ARG A 22 -10.03 6.60 2.28
CA ARG A 22 -9.63 5.80 3.45
C ARG A 22 -9.39 4.36 3.05
N VAL A 23 -8.28 3.81 3.51
CA VAL A 23 -7.92 2.41 3.32
C VAL A 23 -7.68 1.80 4.70
N SER A 24 -8.48 0.82 5.10
CA SER A 24 -8.20 0.02 6.29
C SER A 24 -7.05 -0.94 5.99
N VAL A 25 -5.99 -0.90 6.79
CA VAL A 25 -4.74 -1.61 6.49
C VAL A 25 -4.41 -2.69 7.50
N GLU A 26 -3.75 -3.73 7.03
CA GLU A 26 -2.92 -4.58 7.87
C GLU A 26 -1.50 -4.02 7.95
N ILE A 27 -0.84 -4.11 9.12
CA ILE A 27 0.48 -3.53 9.35
C ILE A 27 1.57 -4.59 9.22
N ALA A 28 2.47 -4.39 8.26
CA ALA A 28 3.69 -5.17 8.06
C ALA A 28 4.92 -4.40 8.59
N ASP A 29 5.13 -4.46 9.89
CA ASP A 29 6.21 -3.78 10.64
C ASP A 29 7.43 -4.67 10.93
N THR A 30 7.29 -6.00 10.85
CA THR A 30 8.41 -6.95 10.98
C THR A 30 8.90 -7.43 9.63
N HIS A 31 10.13 -7.96 9.58
CA HIS A 31 10.70 -8.50 8.34
C HIS A 31 9.87 -9.66 7.78
N GLU A 32 9.34 -10.52 8.65
CA GLU A 32 8.52 -11.68 8.30
C GLU A 32 7.20 -11.23 7.67
N LYS A 33 6.52 -10.26 8.29
CA LYS A 33 5.27 -9.70 7.75
C LYS A 33 5.50 -9.02 6.40
N ARG A 34 6.59 -8.25 6.26
CA ARG A 34 6.94 -7.60 4.99
C ARG A 34 7.28 -8.61 3.89
N SER A 35 7.97 -9.69 4.23
CA SER A 35 8.35 -10.73 3.26
C SER A 35 7.15 -11.55 2.79
N LEU A 36 6.15 -11.75 3.66
CA LEU A 36 4.90 -12.43 3.32
C LEU A 36 3.97 -11.53 2.50
N GLY A 37 3.82 -10.25 2.87
CA GLY A 37 2.93 -9.31 2.20
C GLY A 37 1.51 -9.86 2.01
N LEU A 38 0.96 -9.67 0.81
CA LEU A 38 -0.34 -10.21 0.40
C LEU A 38 -0.27 -11.55 -0.35
N MET A 39 0.80 -12.33 -0.17
CA MET A 39 0.92 -13.66 -0.79
C MET A 39 -0.28 -14.57 -0.42
N TYR A 40 -0.70 -15.40 -1.37
CA TYR A 40 -1.76 -16.41 -1.25
C TYR A 40 -3.18 -15.89 -0.96
N ARG A 41 -3.37 -14.57 -0.84
CA ARG A 41 -4.69 -13.95 -0.62
C ARG A 41 -5.56 -14.10 -1.87
N ARG A 42 -6.74 -14.70 -1.75
CA ARG A 42 -7.66 -14.87 -2.88
C ARG A 42 -8.58 -13.67 -3.11
N GLU A 43 -8.72 -12.83 -2.09
CA GLU A 43 -9.55 -11.63 -2.12
C GLU A 43 -8.93 -10.54 -1.25
N LEU A 44 -9.17 -9.29 -1.65
CA LEU A 44 -8.86 -8.09 -0.88
C LEU A 44 -10.03 -7.12 -1.10
N PRO A 45 -10.81 -6.77 -0.07
CA PRO A 45 -11.88 -5.78 -0.22
C PRO A 45 -11.36 -4.44 -0.78
N GLU A 46 -12.18 -3.72 -1.55
CA GLU A 46 -11.73 -2.51 -2.26
C GLU A 46 -11.17 -1.41 -1.35
N SER A 47 -11.70 -1.29 -0.14
CA SER A 47 -11.27 -0.32 0.89
C SER A 47 -10.19 -0.88 1.82
N ARG A 48 -9.53 -1.97 1.44
CA ARG A 48 -8.47 -2.60 2.24
C ARG A 48 -7.13 -2.65 1.53
N GLY A 49 -6.08 -2.72 2.35
CA GLY A 49 -4.71 -2.83 1.88
C GLY A 49 -3.77 -3.35 2.95
N MET A 50 -2.48 -3.28 2.65
CA MET A 50 -1.42 -3.57 3.60
C MET A 50 -0.42 -2.43 3.60
N LEU A 51 -0.10 -1.92 4.80
CA LEU A 51 0.90 -0.89 5.02
C LEU A 51 2.19 -1.52 5.54
N PHE A 52 3.25 -1.38 4.75
CA PHE A 52 4.60 -1.82 5.07
C PHE A 52 5.34 -0.66 5.74
N LEU A 53 5.89 -0.91 6.92
CA LEU A 53 6.71 0.06 7.66
C LEU A 53 8.16 -0.40 7.62
N PHE A 54 9.03 0.39 7.00
CA PHE A 54 10.46 0.16 6.97
C PHE A 54 11.19 0.97 8.05
N PRO A 55 12.28 0.44 8.62
CA PRO A 55 13.02 1.14 9.68
C PRO A 55 13.74 2.40 9.18
N ARG A 56 14.03 2.50 7.87
CA ARG A 56 14.75 3.62 7.25
C ARG A 56 14.13 3.97 5.90
N GLN A 57 14.26 5.24 5.49
CA GLN A 57 13.90 5.68 4.15
C GLN A 57 15.02 5.33 3.17
N GLU A 58 14.78 4.32 2.35
CA GLU A 58 15.74 3.78 1.37
C GLU A 58 15.01 3.40 0.08
N PRO A 59 15.70 3.20 -1.06
CA PRO A 59 15.07 2.59 -2.22
C PRO A 59 14.45 1.25 -1.83
N GLN A 60 13.14 1.09 -2.05
CA GLN A 60 12.42 -0.14 -1.78
C GLN A 60 12.17 -0.88 -3.09
N SER A 61 12.07 -2.20 -3.05
CA SER A 61 11.68 -2.99 -4.21
C SER A 61 10.75 -4.12 -3.80
N PHE A 62 9.70 -4.30 -4.58
CA PHE A 62 8.70 -5.35 -4.38
C PHE A 62 8.68 -6.32 -5.56
N TRP A 63 7.89 -7.37 -5.44
CA TRP A 63 7.56 -8.31 -6.49
C TRP A 63 6.15 -8.87 -6.23
N MET A 64 5.65 -9.71 -7.13
CA MET A 64 4.32 -10.33 -7.04
C MET A 64 4.42 -11.85 -6.84
N LYS A 65 5.57 -12.35 -6.38
CA LYS A 65 5.79 -13.78 -6.12
C LYS A 65 4.69 -14.30 -5.20
N ASN A 66 3.99 -15.36 -5.61
CA ASN A 66 2.88 -15.97 -4.87
C ASN A 66 1.67 -15.05 -4.58
N THR A 67 1.57 -13.88 -5.22
CA THR A 67 0.45 -12.95 -5.07
C THR A 67 -0.48 -13.07 -6.27
N PRO A 68 -1.70 -13.66 -6.12
CA PRO A 68 -2.62 -13.90 -7.23
C PRO A 68 -3.44 -12.66 -7.63
N LEU A 69 -3.55 -11.67 -6.74
CA LEU A 69 -4.29 -10.44 -6.98
C LEU A 69 -3.39 -9.41 -7.67
N PRO A 70 -3.85 -8.71 -8.72
CA PRO A 70 -3.15 -7.53 -9.21
C PRO A 70 -3.22 -6.43 -8.14
N LEU A 71 -2.13 -5.70 -7.94
CA LEU A 71 -2.03 -4.66 -6.92
C LEU A 71 -1.59 -3.33 -7.53
N ASP A 72 -1.91 -2.23 -6.86
CA ASP A 72 -1.15 -1.01 -6.98
C ASP A 72 -0.23 -0.91 -5.76
N ILE A 73 1.06 -0.70 -6.00
CA ILE A 73 2.09 -0.55 -4.96
C ILE A 73 2.48 0.92 -4.88
N ILE A 74 2.11 1.57 -3.78
CA ILE A 74 2.27 3.01 -3.56
C ILE A 74 3.45 3.23 -2.61
N PHE A 75 4.52 3.86 -3.10
CA PHE A 75 5.72 4.15 -2.33
C PHE A 75 5.66 5.55 -1.74
N ILE A 76 5.94 5.68 -0.44
CA ILE A 76 5.73 6.91 0.35
C ILE A 76 7.00 7.24 1.16
N ASP A 77 7.39 8.51 1.13
CA ASP A 77 8.56 9.00 1.88
C ASP A 77 8.23 9.44 3.33
N THR A 78 9.25 9.84 4.08
CA THR A 78 9.14 10.38 5.46
C THR A 78 8.36 11.69 5.54
N SER A 79 8.21 12.42 4.43
CA SER A 79 7.37 13.62 4.35
C SER A 79 5.90 13.28 4.07
N LEU A 80 5.55 12.00 4.12
CA LEU A 80 4.21 11.46 3.87
C LEU A 80 3.66 11.85 2.49
N THR A 81 4.54 11.80 1.49
CA THR A 81 4.20 12.09 0.09
C THR A 81 4.45 10.85 -0.77
N ILE A 82 3.54 10.58 -1.71
CA ILE A 82 3.70 9.49 -2.68
C ILE A 82 4.84 9.85 -3.64
N VAL A 83 5.89 9.03 -3.67
CA VAL A 83 7.07 9.25 -4.52
C VAL A 83 7.07 8.44 -5.81
N SER A 84 6.37 7.30 -5.82
CA SER A 84 6.16 6.47 -7.02
C SER A 84 5.01 5.50 -6.82
N ILE A 85 4.43 5.01 -7.92
CA ILE A 85 3.37 4.01 -7.90
C ILE A 85 3.67 2.97 -8.98
N ALA A 86 3.74 1.68 -8.62
CA ALA A 86 3.67 0.58 -9.57
C ALA A 86 2.21 0.14 -9.69
N ARG A 87 1.55 0.50 -10.80
CA ARG A 87 0.12 0.26 -11.01
C ARG A 87 -0.15 -1.07 -11.69
N ASN A 88 -1.28 -1.69 -11.37
CA ASN A 88 -1.79 -2.91 -12.00
C ASN A 88 -0.69 -3.97 -12.19
N THR A 89 0.00 -4.28 -11.10
CA THR A 89 1.10 -5.23 -11.11
C THR A 89 0.65 -6.60 -11.60
N THR A 90 1.57 -7.35 -12.22
CA THR A 90 1.28 -8.66 -12.79
C THR A 90 1.31 -9.74 -11.71
N PRO A 91 0.20 -10.46 -11.44
CA PRO A 91 0.17 -11.57 -10.50
C PRO A 91 1.28 -12.59 -10.76
N TYR A 92 1.82 -13.18 -9.69
CA TYR A 92 2.89 -14.20 -9.71
C TYR A 92 4.24 -13.77 -10.32
N SER A 93 4.38 -12.53 -10.80
CA SER A 93 5.63 -12.05 -11.39
C SER A 93 6.73 -11.89 -10.34
N GLU A 94 7.91 -12.48 -10.56
CA GLU A 94 9.09 -12.27 -9.74
C GLU A 94 9.97 -11.09 -10.23
N LYS A 95 9.55 -10.39 -11.28
CA LYS A 95 10.26 -9.19 -11.76
C LYS A 95 10.29 -8.11 -10.66
N PRO A 96 11.46 -7.54 -10.33
CA PRO A 96 11.55 -6.45 -9.36
C PRO A 96 10.75 -5.22 -9.79
N LEU A 97 10.07 -4.62 -8.81
CA LEU A 97 9.32 -3.37 -8.93
C LEU A 97 9.96 -2.35 -7.97
N PRO A 98 11.02 -1.63 -8.40
CA PRO A 98 11.71 -0.68 -7.55
C PRO A 98 10.92 0.62 -7.40
N SER A 99 11.06 1.27 -6.24
CA SER A 99 10.62 2.64 -6.04
C SER A 99 11.47 3.60 -6.86
N ALA A 100 10.87 4.67 -7.39
CA ALA A 100 11.61 5.66 -8.18
C ALA A 100 12.48 6.58 -7.30
N LYS A 101 12.15 6.69 -6.01
CA LYS A 101 12.88 7.45 -4.98
C LYS A 101 12.86 6.68 -3.67
N PRO A 102 13.73 7.03 -2.69
CA PRO A 102 13.69 6.44 -1.37
C PRO A 102 12.31 6.54 -0.71
N ALA A 103 11.85 5.44 -0.12
CA ALA A 103 10.57 5.35 0.57
C ALA A 103 10.77 4.66 1.94
N GLN A 104 10.01 5.08 2.93
CA GLN A 104 9.97 4.43 4.25
C GLN A 104 8.66 3.65 4.45
N PHE A 105 7.62 4.03 3.73
CA PHE A 105 6.31 3.37 3.81
C PHE A 105 5.89 2.92 2.44
N VAL A 106 5.22 1.77 2.37
CA VAL A 106 4.63 1.27 1.13
C VAL A 106 3.21 0.82 1.44
N LEU A 107 2.25 1.24 0.62
CA LEU A 107 0.86 0.81 0.71
C LEU A 107 0.53 -0.06 -0.51
N GLU A 108 0.15 -1.31 -0.27
CA GLU A 108 -0.44 -2.18 -1.27
C GLU A 108 -1.97 -2.12 -1.20
N VAL A 109 -2.61 -1.92 -2.34
CA VAL A 109 -4.07 -1.92 -2.53
C VAL A 109 -4.41 -2.68 -3.80
N ASN A 110 -5.69 -2.95 -4.04
CA ASN A 110 -6.15 -3.59 -5.27
C ASN A 110 -5.66 -2.88 -6.54
N GLY A 111 -5.35 -3.67 -7.57
CA GLY A 111 -5.00 -3.16 -8.89
C GLY A 111 -6.04 -2.17 -9.42
N GLY A 112 -5.55 -1.04 -9.93
CA GLY A 112 -6.38 0.00 -10.52
C GLY A 112 -7.06 0.90 -9.49
N PHE A 113 -6.85 0.68 -8.19
CA PHE A 113 -7.33 1.57 -7.13
C PHE A 113 -6.88 3.02 -7.37
N CYS A 114 -5.61 3.22 -7.70
CA CYS A 114 -5.07 4.56 -7.93
C CYS A 114 -5.76 5.24 -9.13
N GLN A 115 -6.06 4.48 -10.19
CA GLN A 115 -6.77 5.00 -11.34
C GLN A 115 -8.21 5.38 -11.00
N ARG A 116 -8.94 4.51 -10.29
CA ARG A 116 -10.35 4.74 -9.89
C ARG A 116 -10.50 5.95 -8.98
N HIS A 117 -9.55 6.17 -8.09
CA HIS A 117 -9.60 7.24 -7.08
C HIS A 117 -8.78 8.48 -7.42
N GLY A 118 -8.13 8.52 -8.59
CA GLY A 118 -7.31 9.66 -8.99
C GLY A 118 -6.04 9.86 -8.15
N ILE A 119 -5.51 8.79 -7.55
CA ILE A 119 -4.28 8.83 -6.76
C ILE A 119 -3.04 8.89 -7.67
N ALA A 120 -2.18 9.85 -7.40
CA ALA A 120 -1.00 10.18 -8.19
C ALA A 120 0.24 10.46 -7.32
N VAL A 121 1.41 10.46 -7.97
CA VAL A 121 2.67 10.88 -7.35
C VAL A 121 2.55 12.34 -6.92
N GLY A 122 3.03 12.66 -5.71
CA GLY A 122 2.91 13.98 -5.09
C GLY A 122 1.69 14.14 -4.18
N ASP A 123 0.74 13.19 -4.19
CA ASP A 123 -0.37 13.22 -3.23
C ASP A 123 0.12 12.98 -1.80
N ARG A 124 -0.58 13.58 -0.84
CA ARG A 124 -0.27 13.45 0.58
C ARG A 124 -0.94 12.22 1.17
N VAL A 125 -0.30 11.68 2.19
CA VAL A 125 -0.76 10.52 2.94
C VAL A 125 -0.83 10.86 4.43
N GLU A 126 -1.84 10.35 5.14
CA GLU A 126 -1.86 10.27 6.60
C GLU A 126 -1.77 8.80 7.00
N LEU A 127 -0.83 8.48 7.90
CA LEU A 127 -0.62 7.13 8.41
C LEU A 127 -1.46 6.89 9.68
N PRO A 128 -1.74 5.63 10.04
CA PRO A 128 -2.47 5.30 11.25
C PRO A 128 -1.80 5.93 12.49
N ARG A 129 -2.61 6.52 13.37
CA ARG A 129 -2.15 6.99 14.67
C ARG A 129 -1.81 5.78 15.54
N ARG A 130 -0.67 5.85 16.23
CA ARG A 130 -0.25 4.83 17.21
C ARG A 130 -1.10 4.90 18.47
#